data_AF-A0A7J4QBQ6-F1
#
_entry.id   AF-A0A7J4QBQ6-F1
#
_cell.length_a   1.000
_cell.length_b   1.000
_cell.length_c   1.000
_cell.angle_alpha   90.00
_cell.angle_beta   90.00
_cell.angle_gamma   90.00
#
_symmetry.space_group_name_H-M   'P 1'
#
loop_
_entity.id
_entity.type
_entity.pdbx_description
1 polymer ?
#
loop_
_entity_poly.entity_id
_entity_poly.type
_entity_poly.pdbx_seq_one_letter_code
_entity_poly.pdbx_strand_id
1 'polypeptide(L)'
;MKKRRLANLCFMLSLVIIFAMGIIVGTKVFPEKIQEIVYLNDGEQTVTVYIPGVNQQGEGVMTELTAMLKHGSGQVLVNVNDVIAGYELQVFARTAVHSVENITGTKMKDYDVSYSIKTDAGVIDGGSAGGAMAVAVLSMVKNVKLSRNAAMTGAVDANGRILPVGLVDKKAEAVRMANISAFVVPAGQGSQVEQARKETCQQGDIEFCKIEYAPMIEKTSAGIAIKEVSTVQEALNAMSEEGAKKIIRDYARIKPAEQPMREHLTLPSLGISLEGYSTADVLVDGTNVFLKVNCTSVPALTTQDLATSIANGIYNKVIGKPNTHDTAANIMDSYGIDIIAVTVDSYEAGYFKGRIFTFKGGKLASIDAKPSDGVALGARFGSPVYVSDALLKEKGVNSC
;
A
#
# COMPACT_ATOMS: atom_id res chain seq x y z
N MET A 1 -10.68 -15.79 87.30
CA MET A 1 -10.92 -15.27 85.92
C MET A 1 -10.53 -13.80 85.69
N LYS A 2 -10.63 -12.88 86.68
CA LYS A 2 -10.29 -11.45 86.47
C LYS A 2 -8.80 -11.16 86.17
N LYS A 3 -7.84 -11.84 86.81
CA LYS A 3 -6.39 -11.60 86.58
C LYS A 3 -5.89 -11.96 85.17
N ARG A 4 -6.40 -13.06 84.57
CA ARG A 4 -6.05 -13.45 83.17
C ARG A 4 -6.63 -12.49 82.12
N ARG A 5 -7.82 -11.94 82.35
CA ARG A 5 -8.41 -10.92 81.45
C ARG A 5 -7.64 -9.60 81.48
N LEU A 6 -7.15 -9.19 82.66
CA LEU A 6 -6.34 -7.98 82.78
C LEU A 6 -4.96 -8.13 82.11
N ALA A 7 -4.32 -9.30 82.27
CA ALA A 7 -3.05 -9.60 81.61
C ALA A 7 -3.17 -9.62 80.08
N ASN A 8 -4.23 -10.24 79.54
CA ASN A 8 -4.49 -10.26 78.09
C ASN A 8 -4.83 -8.86 77.54
N LEU A 9 -5.51 -8.03 78.33
CA LEU A 9 -5.81 -6.65 77.95
C LEU A 9 -4.55 -5.79 77.90
N CYS A 10 -3.65 -5.91 78.90
CA CYS A 10 -2.36 -5.23 78.88
C CYS A 10 -1.47 -5.69 77.71
N PHE A 11 -1.46 -6.99 77.40
CA PHE A 11 -0.68 -7.52 76.28
C PHE A 11 -1.20 -7.03 74.92
N MET A 12 -2.52 -6.96 74.74
CA MET A 12 -3.13 -6.36 73.55
C MET A 12 -2.83 -4.86 73.46
N LEU A 13 -2.90 -4.12 74.58
CA LEU A 13 -2.57 -2.70 74.59
C LEU A 13 -1.11 -2.45 74.21
N SER A 14 -0.18 -3.28 74.70
CA SER A 14 1.24 -3.15 74.33
C SER A 14 1.49 -3.45 72.86
N LEU A 15 0.79 -4.43 72.28
CA LEU A 15 0.87 -4.73 70.84
C LEU A 15 0.37 -3.56 69.99
N VAL A 16 -0.75 -2.94 70.37
CA VAL A 16 -1.29 -1.76 69.69
C VAL A 16 -0.33 -0.57 69.78
N ILE A 17 0.31 -0.35 70.94
CA ILE A 17 1.29 0.73 71.11
C ILE A 17 2.54 0.47 70.27
N ILE A 18 3.06 -0.76 70.23
CA ILE A 18 4.21 -1.13 69.40
C ILE A 18 3.88 -0.93 67.92
N PHE A 19 2.68 -1.33 67.49
CA PHE A 19 2.23 -1.15 66.11
C PHE A 19 2.06 0.33 65.75
N ALA A 20 1.46 1.14 66.63
CA ALA A 20 1.32 2.58 66.44
C ALA A 20 2.67 3.30 66.40
N MET A 21 3.62 2.93 67.29
CA MET A 21 5.00 3.44 67.24
C MET A 21 5.70 3.02 65.94
N GLY A 22 5.50 1.78 65.47
CA GLY A 22 6.04 1.30 64.20
C GLY A 22 5.56 2.14 63.01
N ILE A 23 4.29 2.53 62.98
CA ILE A 23 3.74 3.42 61.94
C ILE A 23 4.34 4.83 62.04
N ILE A 24 4.45 5.40 63.25
CA ILE A 24 5.01 6.74 63.46
C ILE A 24 6.50 6.79 63.11
N VAL A 25 7.26 5.74 63.42
CA VAL A 25 8.68 5.63 63.05
C VAL A 25 8.81 5.35 61.56
N GLY A 26 7.97 4.49 60.98
CA GLY A 26 7.94 4.22 59.54
C GLY A 26 7.71 5.49 58.72
N THR A 27 6.76 6.34 59.12
CA THR A 27 6.46 7.62 58.44
C THR A 27 7.50 8.71 58.65
N LYS A 28 8.37 8.60 59.68
CA LYS A 28 9.46 9.56 59.91
C LYS A 28 10.82 9.11 59.37
N VAL A 29 11.07 7.80 59.26
CA VAL A 29 12.34 7.22 58.81
C VAL A 29 12.34 6.95 57.30
N PHE A 30 11.18 6.62 56.73
CA PHE A 30 10.98 6.65 55.29
C PHE A 30 10.31 7.98 54.95
N PRO A 31 11.04 9.03 54.57
CA PRO A 31 10.40 10.11 53.86
C PRO A 31 9.74 9.45 52.65
N GLU A 32 8.43 9.59 52.51
CA GLU A 32 7.75 9.46 51.22
C GLU A 32 8.41 10.46 50.26
N LYS A 33 9.56 10.09 49.70
CA LYS A 33 9.82 10.35 48.28
C LYS A 33 8.92 9.38 47.52
N ILE A 34 7.62 9.55 47.67
CA ILE A 34 6.76 9.40 46.50
C ILE A 34 7.30 10.50 45.61
N GLN A 35 8.12 10.10 44.62
CA GLN A 35 8.27 10.94 43.44
C GLN A 35 6.83 11.24 43.04
N GLU A 36 6.42 12.48 43.29
CA GLU A 36 5.30 13.08 42.63
C GLU A 36 5.44 12.60 41.19
N ILE A 37 4.53 11.73 40.72
CA ILE A 37 4.39 11.50 39.29
C ILE A 37 3.83 12.84 38.84
N VAL A 38 4.74 13.80 38.69
CA VAL A 38 4.48 15.03 38.02
C VAL A 38 4.17 14.53 36.62
N TYR A 39 2.89 14.49 36.28
CA TYR A 39 2.46 14.50 34.91
C TYR A 39 2.86 15.88 34.37
N LEU A 40 4.15 16.09 34.20
CA LEU A 40 4.67 17.13 33.37
C LEU A 40 4.19 16.75 31.98
N ASN A 41 3.33 17.58 31.40
CA ASN A 41 3.29 17.73 29.95
C ASN A 41 4.66 18.31 29.51
N ASP A 42 5.73 17.53 29.70
CA ASP A 42 7.12 17.98 29.61
C ASP A 42 7.57 17.95 28.16
N GLY A 43 6.96 18.82 27.33
CA GLY A 43 7.34 18.98 25.94
C GLY A 43 7.33 17.68 25.12
N GLU A 44 6.60 16.65 25.57
CA GLU A 44 6.51 15.37 24.87
C GLU A 44 5.72 15.58 23.58
N GLN A 45 6.41 15.37 22.46
CA GLN A 45 5.81 15.46 21.14
C GLN A 45 5.68 14.06 20.57
N THR A 46 4.54 13.80 19.94
CA THR A 46 4.28 12.53 19.25
C THR A 46 3.77 12.81 17.85
N VAL A 47 4.31 12.09 16.87
CA VAL A 47 3.91 12.18 15.47
C VAL A 47 3.72 10.79 14.89
N THR A 48 2.66 10.61 14.09
CA THR A 48 2.41 9.39 13.34
C THR A 48 2.71 9.62 11.86
N VAL A 49 3.42 8.66 11.25
CA VAL A 49 3.75 8.61 9.82
C VAL A 49 3.22 7.31 9.24
N TYR A 50 2.58 7.41 8.08
CA TYR A 50 2.12 6.26 7.32
C TYR A 50 3.25 5.74 6.42
N ILE A 51 3.63 4.49 6.62
CA ILE A 51 4.71 3.82 5.90
C ILE A 51 4.17 2.58 5.17
N PRO A 52 4.29 2.50 3.83
CA PRO A 52 3.99 1.28 3.11
C PRO A 52 5.18 0.31 3.19
N GLY A 53 4.87 -0.96 3.43
CA GLY A 53 5.80 -2.09 3.40
C GLY A 53 5.36 -3.14 2.39
N VAL A 54 6.10 -4.25 2.35
CA VAL A 54 5.74 -5.45 1.60
C VAL A 54 5.79 -6.65 2.55
N ASN A 55 4.76 -7.51 2.51
CA ASN A 55 4.71 -8.73 3.32
C ASN A 55 5.51 -9.88 2.68
N GLN A 56 5.55 -11.04 3.33
CA GLN A 56 6.27 -12.22 2.82
C GLN A 56 5.69 -12.78 1.51
N GLN A 57 4.43 -12.44 1.20
CA GLN A 57 3.71 -12.82 -0.01
C GLN A 57 3.99 -11.87 -1.19
N GLY A 58 4.74 -10.78 -0.97
CA GLY A 58 5.04 -9.79 -2.00
C GLY A 58 3.93 -8.76 -2.22
N GLU A 59 2.96 -8.69 -1.30
CA GLU A 59 1.85 -7.76 -1.33
C GLU A 59 2.17 -6.49 -0.54
N GLY A 60 1.66 -5.36 -1.02
CA GLY A 60 1.80 -4.10 -0.32
C GLY A 60 0.95 -4.05 0.95
N VAL A 61 1.53 -3.60 2.06
CA VAL A 61 0.83 -3.43 3.33
C VAL A 61 1.06 -2.02 3.86
N MET A 62 0.03 -1.41 4.45
CA MET A 62 0.17 -0.12 5.12
C MET A 62 0.45 -0.31 6.60
N THR A 63 1.29 0.55 7.16
CA THR A 63 1.76 0.45 8.53
C THR A 63 1.86 1.83 9.14
N GLU A 64 1.59 1.93 10.44
CA GLU A 64 1.69 3.18 11.19
C GLU A 64 2.97 3.19 12.01
N LEU A 65 3.81 4.20 11.78
CA LEU A 65 4.99 4.49 12.58
C LEU A 65 4.69 5.68 13.50
N THR A 66 4.70 5.46 14.80
CA THR A 66 4.57 6.51 15.82
C THR A 66 5.94 6.81 16.40
N ALA A 67 6.38 8.05 16.30
CA ALA A 67 7.61 8.53 16.93
C ALA A 67 7.25 9.48 18.08
N MET A 68 8.00 9.38 19.17
CA MET A 68 7.90 10.26 20.33
C MET A 68 9.26 10.91 20.58
N LEU A 69 9.24 12.19 20.89
CA LEU A 69 10.40 13.00 21.26
C LEU A 69 10.12 13.68 22.60
N LYS A 70 11.03 13.53 23.55
CA LYS A 70 10.99 14.24 24.84
C LYS A 70 12.39 14.61 25.29
N HIS A 71 12.50 15.57 26.20
CA HIS A 71 13.79 15.85 26.84
C HIS A 71 14.32 14.62 27.57
N GLY A 72 15.62 14.36 27.47
CA GLY A 72 16.20 13.11 27.93
C GLY A 72 17.73 13.09 27.82
N SER A 73 18.27 11.88 27.70
CA SER A 73 19.72 11.62 27.75
C SER A 73 20.29 11.12 26.42
N GLY A 74 19.56 11.25 25.31
CA GLY A 74 20.02 10.84 23.99
C GLY A 74 19.67 9.38 23.64
N GLN A 75 18.70 8.77 24.33
CA GLN A 75 18.32 7.38 24.08
C GLN A 75 17.52 7.26 22.78
N VAL A 76 17.81 6.24 21.99
CA VAL A 76 17.02 5.88 20.81
C VAL A 76 16.43 4.50 21.04
N LEU A 77 15.11 4.43 21.15
CA LEU A 77 14.37 3.24 21.54
C LEU A 77 13.44 2.79 20.40
N VAL A 78 13.23 1.49 20.30
CA VAL A 78 12.28 0.89 19.36
C VAL A 78 11.41 -0.08 20.15
N ASN A 79 10.09 0.10 20.08
CA ASN A 79 9.13 -0.83 20.65
C ASN A 79 9.11 -2.11 19.82
N VAL A 80 9.26 -3.25 20.49
CA VAL A 80 9.36 -4.58 19.87
C VAL A 80 8.14 -5.46 20.14
N ASN A 81 7.11 -4.93 20.81
CA ASN A 81 5.92 -5.72 21.16
C ASN A 81 5.12 -6.14 19.92
N ASP A 82 5.07 -5.28 18.91
CA ASP A 82 4.22 -5.44 17.72
C ASP A 82 5.03 -5.75 16.45
N VAL A 83 6.37 -5.81 16.54
CA VAL A 83 7.27 -6.05 15.41
C VAL A 83 8.47 -6.91 15.78
N ILE A 84 8.88 -7.78 14.86
CA ILE A 84 10.19 -8.45 14.96
C ILE A 84 11.28 -7.44 14.60
N ALA A 85 11.83 -6.76 15.61
CA ALA A 85 12.90 -5.79 15.44
C ALA A 85 14.26 -6.49 15.24
N GLY A 86 14.66 -6.64 13.98
CA GLY A 86 16.03 -7.00 13.63
C GLY A 86 17.04 -5.90 14.00
N TYR A 87 18.34 -6.22 13.95
CA TYR A 87 19.41 -5.25 14.20
C TYR A 87 19.34 -4.02 13.27
N GLU A 88 18.86 -4.23 12.04
CA GLU A 88 18.73 -3.18 11.02
C GLU A 88 17.79 -2.07 11.46
N LEU A 89 16.65 -2.40 12.09
CA LEU A 89 15.68 -1.42 12.56
C LEU A 89 16.30 -0.47 13.61
N GLN A 90 17.16 -1.00 14.47
CA GLN A 90 17.90 -0.20 15.45
C GLN A 90 18.95 0.70 14.78
N VAL A 91 19.62 0.19 13.74
CA VAL A 91 20.58 0.97 12.94
C VAL A 91 19.85 2.13 12.24
N PHE A 92 18.70 1.87 11.61
CA PHE A 92 17.92 2.91 10.94
C PHE A 92 17.40 3.97 11.92
N ALA A 93 16.90 3.57 13.08
CA ALA A 93 16.45 4.49 14.12
C ALA A 93 17.58 5.43 14.56
N ARG A 94 18.79 4.91 14.79
CA ARG A 94 19.97 5.71 15.16
C ARG A 94 20.42 6.62 14.02
N THR A 95 20.50 6.10 12.80
CA THR A 95 20.86 6.88 11.61
C THR A 95 19.87 8.02 11.37
N ALA A 96 18.57 7.78 11.56
CA ALA A 96 17.53 8.79 11.43
C ALA A 96 17.76 9.96 12.41
N VAL A 97 17.97 9.67 13.69
CA VAL A 97 18.26 10.70 14.71
C VAL A 97 19.55 11.46 14.39
N HIS A 98 20.61 10.74 14.00
CA HIS A 98 21.88 11.36 13.61
C HIS A 98 21.75 12.23 12.35
N SER A 99 20.90 11.84 11.40
CA SER A 99 20.64 12.63 10.21
C SER A 99 19.97 13.95 10.56
N VAL A 100 19.03 13.95 11.51
CA VAL A 100 18.37 15.17 11.98
C VAL A 100 19.35 16.08 12.72
N GLU A 101 20.19 15.54 13.61
CA GLU A 101 21.26 16.31 14.27
C GLU A 101 22.17 17.01 13.25
N ASN A 102 22.59 16.29 12.20
CA ASN A 102 23.42 16.86 11.13
C ASN A 102 22.70 17.94 10.31
N ILE A 103 21.41 17.77 10.02
CA ILE A 103 20.61 18.74 9.23
C ILE A 103 20.35 20.02 10.04
N THR A 104 20.00 19.89 11.32
CA THR A 104 19.49 21.02 12.11
C THR A 104 20.52 21.63 13.04
N GLY A 105 21.59 20.92 13.37
CA GLY A 105 22.52 21.27 14.45
C GLY A 105 21.91 21.13 15.86
N THR A 106 20.71 20.56 15.97
CA THR A 106 20.07 20.30 17.27
C THR A 106 20.83 19.18 17.96
N LYS A 107 21.28 19.42 19.19
CA LYS A 107 21.96 18.41 20.01
C LYS A 107 20.95 17.33 20.41
N MET A 108 20.86 16.25 19.63
CA MET A 108 19.91 15.17 19.88
C MET A 108 20.23 14.37 21.14
N LYS A 109 21.41 14.57 21.73
CA LYS A 109 21.79 14.03 23.06
C LYS A 109 20.94 14.58 24.22
N ASP A 110 20.26 15.69 24.04
CA ASP A 110 19.40 16.31 25.06
C ASP A 110 17.96 15.75 25.01
N TYR A 111 17.70 14.78 24.13
CA TYR A 111 16.37 14.22 23.87
C TYR A 111 16.39 12.70 23.81
N ASP A 112 15.33 12.08 24.30
CA ASP A 112 15.06 10.66 24.04
C ASP A 112 14.05 10.54 22.89
N VAL A 113 14.32 9.62 21.97
CA VAL A 113 13.47 9.31 20.82
C VAL A 113 13.02 7.86 20.92
N SER A 114 11.71 7.60 20.81
CA SER A 114 11.19 6.24 20.72
C SER A 114 10.29 6.04 19.52
N TYR A 115 10.41 4.89 18.87
CA TYR A 115 9.57 4.50 17.73
C TYR A 115 8.69 3.31 18.10
N SER A 116 7.43 3.35 17.69
CA SER A 116 6.49 2.23 17.75
C SER A 116 5.92 1.99 16.36
N ILE A 117 5.98 0.76 15.88
CA ILE A 117 5.45 0.37 14.57
C ILE A 117 4.28 -0.56 14.82
N LYS A 118 3.10 -0.24 14.29
CA LYS A 118 1.91 -1.09 14.38
C LYS A 118 1.59 -1.64 13.00
N THR A 119 1.60 -2.97 12.89
CA THR A 119 1.38 -3.71 11.64
C THR A 119 0.51 -4.94 11.90
N ASP A 120 -0.39 -5.23 10.95
CA ASP A 120 -1.14 -6.50 10.92
C ASP A 120 -0.35 -7.62 10.24
N ALA A 121 0.77 -7.30 9.57
CA ALA A 121 1.68 -8.24 8.93
C ALA A 121 2.87 -8.58 9.86
N GLY A 122 3.09 -9.87 10.11
CA GLY A 122 4.06 -10.36 11.11
C GLY A 122 5.55 -10.08 10.82
N VAL A 123 5.94 -9.75 9.58
CA VAL A 123 7.31 -9.35 9.21
C VAL A 123 7.25 -8.32 8.09
N ILE A 124 7.91 -7.17 8.28
CA ILE A 124 8.06 -6.09 7.29
C ILE A 124 9.54 -5.91 6.96
N ASP A 125 9.83 -5.68 5.68
CA ASP A 125 11.15 -5.28 5.17
C ASP A 125 11.59 -3.91 5.79
N GLY A 126 12.40 -3.99 6.85
CA GLY A 126 12.72 -2.88 7.76
C GLY A 126 13.55 -1.75 7.13
N GLY A 127 14.19 -1.97 5.98
CA GLY A 127 15.06 -1.01 5.30
C GLY A 127 14.40 0.32 4.94
N SER A 128 13.11 0.27 4.59
CA SER A 128 12.40 1.41 3.99
C SER A 128 11.75 2.39 4.98
N ALA A 129 11.86 2.11 6.29
CA ALA A 129 11.29 2.94 7.34
C ALA A 129 12.23 4.08 7.81
N GLY A 130 13.53 4.02 7.50
CA GLY A 130 14.51 4.98 8.01
C GLY A 130 14.23 6.44 7.62
N GLY A 131 13.83 6.69 6.37
CA GLY A 131 13.44 8.02 5.92
C GLY A 131 12.22 8.57 6.66
N ALA A 132 11.23 7.72 6.92
CA ALA A 132 10.04 8.09 7.68
C ALA A 132 10.35 8.39 9.14
N MET A 133 11.24 7.61 9.77
CA MET A 133 11.75 7.89 11.12
C MET A 133 12.43 9.26 11.19
N ALA A 134 13.30 9.57 10.23
CA ALA A 134 14.00 10.85 10.17
C ALA A 134 13.03 12.02 9.96
N VAL A 135 12.04 11.88 9.08
CA VAL A 135 10.99 12.89 8.87
C VAL A 135 10.15 13.09 10.13
N ALA A 136 9.79 12.02 10.85
CA ALA A 136 9.03 12.12 12.09
C ALA A 136 9.79 12.94 13.14
N VAL A 137 11.07 12.63 13.37
CA VAL A 137 11.92 13.39 14.31
C VAL A 137 12.12 14.83 13.84
N LEU A 138 12.44 15.05 12.56
CA LEU A 138 12.61 16.40 12.03
C LEU A 138 11.32 17.23 12.14
N SER A 139 10.16 16.61 11.96
CA SER A 139 8.85 17.27 12.09
C SER A 139 8.62 17.79 13.52
N MET A 140 9.00 17.00 14.54
CA MET A 140 8.92 17.41 15.94
C MET A 140 9.91 18.54 16.24
N VAL A 141 11.19 18.38 15.84
CA VAL A 141 12.23 19.41 16.01
C VAL A 141 11.87 20.74 15.34
N LYS A 142 11.23 20.70 14.17
CA LYS A 142 10.82 21.89 13.40
C LYS A 142 9.39 22.34 13.70
N ASN A 143 8.65 21.64 14.58
CA ASN A 143 7.24 21.87 14.87
C ASN A 143 6.37 21.95 13.60
N VAL A 144 6.57 21.01 12.66
CA VAL A 144 5.84 20.90 11.40
C VAL A 144 4.84 19.76 11.50
N LYS A 145 3.55 20.06 11.31
CA LYS A 145 2.50 19.05 11.33
C LYS A 145 2.48 18.23 10.04
N LEU A 146 2.58 16.90 10.17
CA LEU A 146 2.50 15.97 9.05
C LEU A 146 1.04 15.69 8.66
N SER A 147 0.82 15.51 7.37
CA SER A 147 -0.48 15.20 6.79
C SER A 147 -0.84 13.74 7.02
N ARG A 148 -2.10 13.49 7.44
CA ARG A 148 -2.66 12.12 7.45
C ARG A 148 -2.95 11.58 6.05
N ASN A 149 -2.99 12.45 5.05
CA ASN A 149 -3.20 12.07 3.66
C ASN A 149 -1.89 12.00 2.86
N ALA A 150 -0.78 11.72 3.55
CA ALA A 150 0.52 11.50 2.94
C ALA A 150 1.20 10.28 3.55
N ALA A 151 1.77 9.44 2.68
CA ALA A 151 2.60 8.31 3.05
C ALA A 151 3.98 8.48 2.41
N MET A 152 5.00 7.83 2.97
CA MET A 152 6.34 7.86 2.38
C MET A 152 7.09 6.54 2.50
N THR A 153 7.99 6.30 1.55
CA THR A 153 8.98 5.22 1.61
C THR A 153 10.38 5.77 1.31
N GLY A 154 11.42 5.12 1.83
CA GLY A 154 12.80 5.49 1.56
C GLY A 154 13.74 5.16 2.72
N ALA A 155 14.94 4.70 2.42
CA ALA A 155 16.00 4.60 3.41
C ALA A 155 16.65 5.98 3.64
N VAL A 156 17.44 6.12 4.70
CA VAL A 156 18.12 7.38 5.03
C VAL A 156 19.58 7.14 5.38
N ASP A 157 20.46 8.04 4.94
CA ASP A 157 21.85 8.08 5.39
C ASP A 157 22.06 9.11 6.52
N ALA A 158 23.25 9.09 7.13
CA ALA A 158 23.58 10.02 8.22
C ALA A 158 23.62 11.50 7.78
N ASN A 159 23.63 11.80 6.47
CA ASN A 159 23.62 13.16 5.94
C ASN A 159 22.19 13.63 5.59
N GLY A 160 21.19 12.81 5.82
CA GLY A 160 19.80 13.15 5.51
C GLY A 160 19.42 12.97 4.05
N ARG A 161 20.15 12.16 3.28
CA ARG A 161 19.73 11.78 1.92
C ARG A 161 18.72 10.66 1.99
N ILE A 162 17.69 10.75 1.15
CA ILE A 162 16.70 9.69 0.96
C ILE A 162 17.22 8.74 -0.11
N LEU A 163 17.36 7.47 0.26
CA LEU A 163 17.97 6.44 -0.57
C LEU A 163 16.90 5.54 -1.22
N PRO A 164 17.18 4.96 -2.40
CA PRO A 164 16.28 4.05 -3.08
C PRO A 164 15.88 2.83 -2.25
N VAL A 165 14.68 2.31 -2.51
CA VAL A 165 14.13 1.11 -1.88
C VAL A 165 13.49 0.17 -2.90
N GLY A 166 13.30 -1.09 -2.54
CA GLY A 166 12.62 -2.08 -3.40
C GLY A 166 11.11 -1.94 -3.42
N LEU A 167 10.50 -2.50 -4.49
CA LEU A 167 9.06 -2.76 -4.64
C LEU A 167 8.16 -1.54 -4.42
N VAL A 168 8.56 -0.39 -4.97
CA VAL A 168 7.81 0.88 -4.84
C VAL A 168 6.42 0.78 -5.46
N ASP A 169 6.22 -0.05 -6.48
CA ASP A 169 4.93 -0.33 -7.11
C ASP A 169 3.96 -1.04 -6.16
N LYS A 170 4.41 -2.08 -5.45
CA LYS A 170 3.61 -2.77 -4.42
C LYS A 170 3.29 -1.84 -3.25
N LYS A 171 4.23 -0.99 -2.88
CA LYS A 171 4.04 0.03 -1.84
C LYS A 171 3.05 1.11 -2.25
N ALA A 172 3.10 1.57 -3.51
CA ALA A 172 2.13 2.51 -4.05
C ALA A 172 0.71 1.90 -4.01
N GLU A 173 0.55 0.63 -4.34
CA GLU A 173 -0.73 -0.06 -4.25
C GLU A 173 -1.29 -0.08 -2.83
N ALA A 174 -0.44 -0.34 -1.82
CA ALA A 174 -0.84 -0.26 -0.41
C ALA A 174 -1.35 1.14 -0.02
N VAL A 175 -0.66 2.19 -0.46
CA VAL A 175 -1.04 3.59 -0.23
C VAL A 175 -2.41 3.88 -0.85
N ARG A 176 -2.67 3.34 -2.05
CA ARG A 176 -3.95 3.48 -2.77
C ARG A 176 -5.08 2.84 -1.99
N MET A 177 -4.88 1.59 -1.56
CA MET A 177 -5.88 0.81 -0.82
C MET A 177 -6.22 1.44 0.53
N ALA A 178 -5.27 2.15 1.15
CA ALA A 178 -5.49 2.92 2.37
C ALA A 178 -6.12 4.31 2.14
N ASN A 179 -6.53 4.64 0.91
CA ASN A 179 -7.10 5.93 0.53
C ASN A 179 -6.20 7.14 0.83
N ILE A 180 -4.88 6.95 0.81
CA ILE A 180 -3.91 8.03 0.97
C ILE A 180 -3.58 8.60 -0.41
N SER A 181 -3.77 9.92 -0.59
CA SER A 181 -3.70 10.55 -1.91
C SER A 181 -2.30 11.05 -2.30
N ALA A 182 -1.38 11.24 -1.36
CA ALA A 182 -0.01 11.68 -1.63
C ALA A 182 1.02 10.61 -1.22
N PHE A 183 1.90 10.25 -2.15
CA PHE A 183 2.97 9.28 -1.90
C PHE A 183 4.35 9.89 -2.16
N VAL A 184 5.16 9.98 -1.12
CA VAL A 184 6.52 10.52 -1.21
C VAL A 184 7.51 9.38 -1.36
N VAL A 185 8.33 9.43 -2.42
CA VAL A 185 9.24 8.35 -2.79
C VAL A 185 10.65 8.88 -3.07
N PRO A 186 11.69 8.03 -3.03
CA PRO A 186 13.05 8.45 -3.38
C PRO A 186 13.12 8.95 -4.83
N ALA A 187 14.02 9.90 -5.07
CA ALA A 187 14.26 10.46 -6.40
C ALA A 187 14.56 9.37 -7.44
N GLY A 188 13.94 9.47 -8.61
CA GLY A 188 14.03 8.49 -9.69
C GLY A 188 13.20 7.22 -9.49
N GLN A 189 12.44 7.08 -8.39
CA GLN A 189 11.55 5.94 -8.14
C GLN A 189 10.06 6.28 -8.20
N GLY A 190 9.70 7.52 -8.56
CA GLY A 190 8.31 7.95 -8.71
C GLY A 190 7.74 7.76 -10.10
N SER A 191 8.47 7.07 -10.97
CA SER A 191 8.10 6.89 -12.37
C SER A 191 8.05 5.41 -12.72
N GLN A 192 6.94 4.94 -13.27
CA GLN A 192 6.94 3.72 -14.07
C GLN A 192 7.28 4.08 -15.51
N VAL A 193 8.08 3.26 -16.18
CA VAL A 193 8.20 3.31 -17.64
C VAL A 193 6.95 2.62 -18.16
N GLU A 194 5.88 3.38 -18.37
CA GLU A 194 4.75 2.91 -19.14
C GLU A 194 5.02 3.27 -20.60
N GLN A 195 4.88 2.32 -21.52
CA GLN A 195 5.09 2.61 -22.92
C GLN A 195 3.82 3.24 -23.49
N ALA A 196 3.86 4.55 -23.78
CA ALA A 196 2.75 5.16 -24.47
C ALA A 196 2.76 4.76 -25.95
N ARG A 197 1.60 4.28 -26.40
CA ARG A 197 1.31 4.00 -27.81
C ARG A 197 1.33 5.31 -28.58
N LYS A 198 2.44 5.61 -29.25
CA LYS A 198 2.53 6.74 -30.18
C LYS A 198 2.26 6.20 -31.59
N GLU A 199 1.05 6.42 -32.06
CA GLU A 199 0.63 6.07 -33.41
C GLU A 199 1.00 7.19 -34.37
N THR A 200 1.85 6.89 -35.35
CA THR A 200 2.19 7.82 -36.45
C THR A 200 1.75 7.20 -37.75
N CYS A 201 0.65 7.71 -38.31
CA CYS A 201 0.11 7.23 -39.59
C CYS A 201 0.59 8.09 -40.75
N GLN A 202 1.06 7.46 -41.81
CA GLN A 202 1.35 8.10 -43.09
C GLN A 202 0.18 7.86 -44.04
N GLN A 203 -0.42 8.95 -44.54
CA GLN A 203 -1.54 8.88 -45.47
C GLN A 203 -1.06 8.73 -46.93
N GLY A 204 -1.61 7.73 -47.61
CA GLY A 204 -1.45 7.41 -49.04
C GLY A 204 -2.58 6.46 -49.48
N ASP A 205 -2.43 5.78 -50.63
CA ASP A 205 -3.43 4.79 -51.11
C ASP A 205 -3.62 3.59 -50.16
N ILE A 206 -2.65 3.34 -49.29
CA ILE A 206 -2.71 2.44 -48.14
C ILE A 206 -2.22 3.23 -46.93
N GLU A 207 -3.01 3.26 -45.86
CA GLU A 207 -2.62 3.91 -44.61
C GLU A 207 -1.64 3.02 -43.83
N PHE A 208 -0.40 3.50 -43.68
CA PHE A 208 0.62 2.81 -42.88
C PHE A 208 0.78 3.51 -41.54
N CYS A 209 0.23 2.90 -40.49
CA CYS A 209 0.41 3.34 -39.11
C CYS A 209 1.63 2.65 -38.48
N LYS A 210 2.65 3.43 -38.17
CA LYS A 210 3.77 2.98 -37.35
C LYS A 210 3.42 3.22 -35.89
N ILE A 211 3.24 2.14 -35.14
CA ILE A 211 3.07 2.19 -33.70
C ILE A 211 4.46 2.15 -33.07
N GLU A 212 4.88 3.26 -32.45
CA GLU A 212 6.08 3.31 -31.64
C GLU A 212 5.70 3.41 -30.17
N TYR A 213 6.28 2.51 -29.38
CA TYR A 213 6.19 2.53 -27.94
C TYR A 213 7.25 3.48 -27.42
N ALA A 214 6.86 4.74 -27.21
CA ALA A 214 7.75 5.71 -26.57
C ALA A 214 7.72 5.44 -25.05
N PRO A 215 8.88 5.38 -24.37
CA PRO A 215 8.88 5.34 -22.91
C PRO A 215 8.21 6.63 -22.42
N MET A 216 6.98 6.50 -21.92
CA MET A 216 6.38 7.54 -21.12
C MET A 216 6.75 7.26 -19.67
N ILE A 217 7.27 8.31 -19.04
CA ILE A 217 7.48 8.35 -17.61
C ILE A 217 6.08 8.59 -17.03
N GLU A 218 5.32 7.53 -16.77
CA GLU A 218 4.07 7.66 -16.01
C GLU A 218 4.50 7.92 -14.56
N LYS A 219 4.39 9.18 -14.14
CA LYS A 219 4.78 9.63 -12.80
C LYS A 219 3.85 9.13 -11.69
N THR A 220 2.89 8.26 -11.99
CA THR A 220 1.77 8.00 -11.09
C THR A 220 1.12 6.68 -11.39
N SER A 221 1.24 5.74 -10.47
CA SER A 221 0.26 4.66 -10.32
C SER A 221 -1.13 5.29 -10.22
N ALA A 222 -2.06 4.92 -11.10
CA ALA A 222 -3.39 5.51 -11.20
C ALA A 222 -4.03 5.76 -9.82
N GLY A 223 -4.40 7.02 -9.55
CA GLY A 223 -5.14 7.42 -8.35
C GLY A 223 -4.32 7.93 -7.16
N ILE A 224 -2.99 7.99 -7.23
CA ILE A 224 -2.14 8.56 -6.17
C ILE A 224 -1.18 9.60 -6.74
N ALA A 225 -1.05 10.75 -6.07
CA ALA A 225 -0.12 11.79 -6.43
C ALA A 225 1.28 11.48 -5.87
N ILE A 226 2.22 11.11 -6.74
CA ILE A 226 3.59 10.76 -6.34
C ILE A 226 4.50 11.99 -6.35
N LYS A 227 5.30 12.14 -5.29
CA LYS A 227 6.33 13.18 -5.17
C LYS A 227 7.69 12.56 -4.89
N GLU A 228 8.61 12.72 -5.82
CA GLU A 228 10.01 12.36 -5.66
C GLU A 228 10.76 13.37 -4.78
N VAL A 229 11.60 12.86 -3.87
CA VAL A 229 12.46 13.62 -2.94
C VAL A 229 13.84 13.01 -2.82
N SER A 230 14.86 13.85 -2.61
CA SER A 230 16.26 13.42 -2.43
C SER A 230 16.75 13.56 -0.98
N THR A 231 16.07 14.33 -0.14
CA THR A 231 16.51 14.66 1.22
C THR A 231 15.38 14.58 2.24
N VAL A 232 15.72 14.37 3.51
CA VAL A 232 14.78 14.36 4.64
C VAL A 232 14.05 15.71 4.76
N GLN A 233 14.72 16.82 4.44
CA GLN A 233 14.09 18.15 4.46
C GLN A 233 13.04 18.32 3.35
N GLU A 234 13.33 17.82 2.13
CA GLU A 234 12.33 17.79 1.05
C GLU A 234 11.17 16.86 1.39
N ALA A 235 11.46 15.70 1.98
CA ALA A 235 10.45 14.75 2.43
C ALA A 235 9.54 15.36 3.50
N LEU A 236 10.09 16.08 4.50
CA LEU A 236 9.31 16.80 5.49
C LEU A 236 8.39 17.85 4.84
N ASN A 237 8.93 18.65 3.92
CA ASN A 237 8.16 19.67 3.22
C ASN A 237 7.01 19.03 2.44
N ALA A 238 7.25 17.92 1.75
CA ALA A 238 6.27 17.16 0.98
C ALA A 238 5.20 16.50 1.87
N MET A 239 5.60 15.94 3.02
CA MET A 239 4.72 15.24 3.97
C MET A 239 3.92 16.18 4.88
N SER A 240 4.26 17.47 4.93
CA SER A 240 3.51 18.48 5.70
C SER A 240 2.06 18.63 5.20
N GLU A 241 1.16 19.19 6.02
CA GLU A 241 -0.23 19.46 5.61
C GLU A 241 -0.32 20.27 4.30
N GLU A 242 0.49 21.32 4.16
CA GLU A 242 0.49 22.16 2.94
C GLU A 242 1.20 21.46 1.77
N GLY A 243 2.27 20.73 2.05
CA GLY A 243 2.99 19.94 1.05
C GLY A 243 2.11 18.90 0.39
N ALA A 244 1.40 18.11 1.19
CA ALA A 244 0.49 17.07 0.71
C ALA A 244 -0.64 17.68 -0.13
N LYS A 245 -1.26 18.77 0.35
CA LYS A 245 -2.28 19.51 -0.43
C LYS A 245 -1.74 20.03 -1.75
N LYS A 246 -0.49 20.51 -1.78
CA LYS A 246 0.15 20.96 -3.01
C LYS A 246 0.37 19.80 -3.98
N ILE A 247 0.90 18.68 -3.51
CA ILE A 247 1.11 17.47 -4.33
C ILE A 247 -0.20 17.00 -4.97
N ILE A 248 -1.27 16.92 -4.18
CA ILE A 248 -2.60 16.51 -4.66
C ILE A 248 -3.17 17.52 -5.68
N ARG A 249 -3.05 18.83 -5.41
CA ARG A 249 -3.48 19.88 -6.34
C ARG A 249 -2.68 19.87 -7.65
N ASP A 250 -1.38 19.64 -7.58
CA ASP A 250 -0.50 19.57 -8.76
C ASP A 250 -0.86 18.33 -9.60
N TYR A 251 -1.13 17.20 -8.95
CA TYR A 251 -1.62 15.99 -9.62
C TYR A 251 -2.98 16.20 -10.30
N ALA A 252 -3.94 16.86 -9.64
CA ALA A 252 -5.24 17.17 -10.24
C ALA A 252 -5.15 18.06 -11.49
N ARG A 253 -4.08 18.87 -11.62
CA ARG A 253 -3.81 19.72 -12.79
C ARG A 253 -3.11 18.97 -13.93
N ILE A 254 -2.37 17.91 -13.59
CA ILE A 254 -1.60 17.10 -14.54
C ILE A 254 -2.38 15.84 -14.92
N LYS A 255 -3.56 15.60 -14.32
CA LYS A 255 -4.42 14.43 -14.57
C LYS A 255 -4.32 14.11 -16.06
N PRO A 256 -3.69 12.98 -16.44
CA PRO A 256 -3.86 12.45 -17.77
C PRO A 256 -5.37 12.49 -18.00
N ALA A 257 -5.82 12.85 -19.21
CA ALA A 257 -7.19 12.54 -19.55
C ALA A 257 -7.41 11.10 -19.07
N GLU A 258 -8.28 10.91 -18.07
CA GLU A 258 -8.96 9.62 -17.97
C GLU A 258 -9.34 9.36 -19.42
N GLN A 259 -8.79 8.30 -20.03
CA GLN A 259 -9.32 7.87 -21.31
C GLN A 259 -10.82 7.95 -21.10
N PRO A 260 -11.53 8.81 -21.86
CA PRO A 260 -12.93 9.07 -21.58
C PRO A 260 -13.53 7.70 -21.48
N MET A 261 -14.09 7.38 -20.31
CA MET A 261 -14.74 6.11 -20.07
C MET A 261 -15.74 6.03 -21.21
N ARG A 262 -15.36 5.29 -22.29
CA ARG A 262 -16.17 5.19 -23.50
C ARG A 262 -17.51 4.75 -22.95
N GLU A 263 -18.56 5.50 -23.25
CA GLU A 263 -19.91 5.24 -22.80
C GLU A 263 -20.16 3.73 -22.99
N HIS A 264 -20.01 2.96 -21.90
CA HIS A 264 -19.60 1.56 -22.06
C HIS A 264 -20.86 0.84 -22.51
N LEU A 265 -20.96 0.58 -23.80
CA LEU A 265 -21.98 -0.29 -24.35
C LEU A 265 -21.89 -1.58 -23.53
N THR A 266 -22.95 -1.91 -22.82
CA THR A 266 -23.05 -3.15 -22.06
C THR A 266 -23.88 -4.15 -22.86
N LEU A 267 -23.65 -5.44 -22.65
CA LEU A 267 -24.48 -6.48 -23.29
C LEU A 267 -26.00 -6.25 -23.07
N PRO A 268 -26.48 -5.87 -21.86
CA PRO A 268 -27.89 -5.53 -21.66
C PRO A 268 -28.36 -4.31 -22.46
N SER A 269 -27.53 -3.25 -22.56
CA SER A 269 -27.87 -2.08 -23.38
C SER A 269 -27.99 -2.38 -24.88
N LEU A 270 -27.41 -3.51 -25.31
CA LEU A 270 -27.44 -4.03 -26.67
C LEU A 270 -28.48 -5.17 -26.88
N GLY A 271 -29.34 -5.41 -25.89
CA GLY A 271 -30.42 -6.41 -25.97
C GLY A 271 -29.98 -7.85 -25.74
N ILE A 272 -28.77 -8.09 -25.20
CA ILE A 272 -28.30 -9.41 -24.81
C ILE A 272 -28.55 -9.62 -23.31
N SER A 273 -29.33 -10.65 -22.98
CA SER A 273 -29.56 -11.06 -21.59
C SER A 273 -28.32 -11.69 -20.97
N LEU A 274 -28.04 -11.33 -19.72
CA LEU A 274 -27.02 -11.93 -18.86
C LEU A 274 -27.63 -12.85 -17.80
N GLU A 275 -28.89 -13.26 -17.96
CA GLU A 275 -29.53 -14.21 -17.05
C GLU A 275 -28.74 -15.54 -17.02
N GLY A 276 -28.37 -15.98 -15.82
CA GLY A 276 -27.54 -17.18 -15.60
C GLY A 276 -26.04 -16.95 -15.75
N TYR A 277 -25.59 -15.69 -15.78
CA TYR A 277 -24.17 -15.32 -15.78
C TYR A 277 -23.85 -14.39 -14.61
N SER A 278 -22.65 -14.57 -14.07
CA SER A 278 -22.08 -13.74 -13.03
C SER A 278 -20.80 -13.07 -13.53
N THR A 279 -20.59 -11.79 -13.17
CA THR A 279 -19.32 -11.10 -13.44
C THR A 279 -18.21 -11.72 -12.61
N ALA A 280 -17.08 -12.02 -13.24
CA ALA A 280 -15.93 -12.64 -12.59
C ALA A 280 -14.71 -11.71 -12.55
N ASP A 281 -14.05 -11.69 -11.40
CA ASP A 281 -12.72 -11.12 -11.24
C ASP A 281 -11.70 -12.10 -11.82
N VAL A 282 -10.81 -11.61 -12.68
CA VAL A 282 -9.72 -12.40 -13.25
C VAL A 282 -8.48 -12.22 -12.40
N LEU A 283 -8.05 -13.29 -11.72
CA LEU A 283 -6.85 -13.29 -10.89
C LEU A 283 -5.78 -14.15 -11.56
N VAL A 284 -4.52 -13.71 -11.50
CA VAL A 284 -3.37 -14.44 -12.06
C VAL A 284 -2.35 -14.70 -10.96
N ASP A 285 -2.00 -15.96 -10.75
CA ASP A 285 -0.96 -16.40 -9.81
C ASP A 285 -0.03 -17.42 -10.50
N GLY A 286 1.18 -16.98 -10.85
CA GLY A 286 2.12 -17.77 -11.63
C GLY A 286 1.55 -18.17 -13.01
N THR A 287 1.32 -19.47 -13.22
CA THR A 287 0.67 -20.03 -14.43
C THR A 287 -0.83 -20.24 -14.27
N ASN A 288 -1.39 -19.96 -13.10
CA ASN A 288 -2.80 -20.19 -12.79
C ASN A 288 -3.60 -18.91 -13.05
N VAL A 289 -4.72 -19.06 -13.76
CA VAL A 289 -5.72 -18.01 -13.90
C VAL A 289 -6.97 -18.45 -13.17
N PHE A 290 -7.51 -17.61 -12.31
CA PHE A 290 -8.74 -17.88 -11.58
C PHE A 290 -9.81 -16.90 -12.02
N LEU A 291 -10.99 -17.43 -12.36
CA LEU A 291 -12.18 -16.63 -12.56
C LEU A 291 -12.99 -16.68 -11.26
N LYS A 292 -12.88 -15.63 -10.46
CA LYS A 292 -13.48 -15.56 -9.12
C LYS A 292 -14.81 -14.83 -9.16
N VAL A 293 -15.83 -15.46 -8.60
CA VAL A 293 -17.15 -14.89 -8.36
C VAL A 293 -17.49 -15.11 -6.89
N ASN A 294 -17.49 -14.03 -6.10
CA ASN A 294 -17.67 -14.10 -4.65
C ASN A 294 -16.67 -15.08 -3.99
N CYS A 295 -17.17 -16.12 -3.31
CA CYS A 295 -16.36 -17.16 -2.68
C CYS A 295 -16.03 -18.35 -3.59
N THR A 296 -16.43 -18.31 -4.86
CA THR A 296 -16.23 -19.42 -5.79
C THR A 296 -15.26 -19.02 -6.87
N SER A 297 -14.20 -19.81 -7.09
CA SER A 297 -13.26 -19.58 -8.19
C SER A 297 -13.27 -20.76 -9.16
N VAL A 298 -13.20 -20.48 -10.45
CA VAL A 298 -12.97 -21.50 -11.47
C VAL A 298 -11.50 -21.44 -11.85
N PRO A 299 -10.69 -22.45 -11.46
CA PRO A 299 -9.29 -22.49 -11.84
C PRO A 299 -9.16 -22.88 -13.32
N ALA A 300 -8.40 -22.09 -14.06
CA ALA A 300 -8.04 -22.33 -15.44
C ALA A 300 -6.51 -22.41 -15.54
N LEU A 301 -6.01 -23.65 -15.65
CA LEU A 301 -4.58 -23.90 -15.90
C LEU A 301 -4.22 -23.39 -17.29
N THR A 302 -3.18 -22.57 -17.36
CA THR A 302 -2.69 -22.03 -18.63
C THR A 302 -1.17 -22.07 -18.70
N THR A 303 -0.60 -21.65 -19.83
CA THR A 303 0.85 -21.51 -19.99
C THR A 303 1.34 -20.23 -19.33
N GLN A 304 2.62 -20.19 -18.94
CA GLN A 304 3.24 -19.00 -18.36
C GLN A 304 3.11 -17.76 -19.25
N ASP A 305 3.30 -17.92 -20.56
CA ASP A 305 3.22 -16.81 -21.52
C ASP A 305 1.80 -16.23 -21.59
N LEU A 306 0.77 -17.09 -21.51
CA LEU A 306 -0.62 -16.65 -21.57
C LEU A 306 -1.08 -16.04 -20.25
N ALA A 307 -0.69 -16.62 -19.11
CA ALA A 307 -0.90 -16.00 -17.79
C ALA A 307 -0.25 -14.61 -17.72
N THR A 308 0.99 -14.49 -18.21
CA THR A 308 1.71 -13.22 -18.30
C THR A 308 1.01 -12.23 -19.24
N SER A 309 0.51 -12.70 -20.39
CA SER A 309 -0.23 -11.86 -21.35
C SER A 309 -1.57 -11.34 -20.79
N ILE A 310 -2.27 -12.18 -20.01
CA ILE A 310 -3.49 -11.78 -19.30
C ILE A 310 -3.16 -10.75 -18.22
N ALA A 311 -2.15 -11.03 -17.39
CA ALA A 311 -1.70 -10.10 -16.35
C ALA A 311 -1.28 -8.74 -16.95
N ASN A 312 -0.53 -8.75 -18.05
CA ASN A 312 -0.15 -7.54 -18.78
C ASN A 312 -1.38 -6.74 -19.22
N GLY A 313 -2.42 -7.41 -19.74
CA GLY A 313 -3.69 -6.77 -20.09
C GLY A 313 -4.40 -6.15 -18.88
N ILE A 314 -4.53 -6.91 -17.79
CA ILE A 314 -5.23 -6.47 -16.56
C ILE A 314 -4.54 -5.24 -15.93
N TYR A 315 -3.21 -5.25 -15.88
CA TYR A 315 -2.44 -4.17 -15.29
C TYR A 315 -2.09 -3.05 -16.29
N ASN A 316 -2.61 -3.11 -17.52
CA ASN A 316 -2.28 -2.21 -18.63
C ASN A 316 -0.76 -2.08 -18.90
N LYS A 317 0.01 -3.14 -18.68
CA LYS A 317 1.48 -3.15 -18.83
C LYS A 317 1.89 -3.71 -20.18
N VAL A 318 2.49 -2.89 -21.04
CA VAL A 318 3.27 -3.37 -22.20
C VAL A 318 4.74 -3.46 -21.80
N ILE A 319 5.19 -4.67 -21.48
CA ILE A 319 6.60 -4.92 -21.11
C ILE A 319 7.33 -5.51 -22.32
N GLY A 320 8.18 -4.70 -22.96
CA GLY A 320 9.04 -5.16 -24.07
C GLY A 320 8.39 -5.01 -25.45
N LYS A 321 8.55 -6.02 -26.34
CA LYS A 321 7.90 -6.03 -27.65
C LYS A 321 6.45 -6.52 -27.51
N PRO A 322 5.50 -6.02 -28.32
CA PRO A 322 4.12 -6.49 -28.31
C PRO A 322 4.04 -8.00 -28.51
N ASN A 323 3.26 -8.67 -27.68
CA ASN A 323 2.91 -10.06 -27.90
C ASN A 323 1.73 -10.18 -28.88
N THR A 324 1.28 -11.42 -29.11
CA THR A 324 0.20 -11.71 -30.06
C THR A 324 -1.12 -11.01 -29.68
N HIS A 325 -1.48 -10.99 -28.40
CA HIS A 325 -2.72 -10.35 -27.92
C HIS A 325 -2.62 -8.82 -27.97
N ASP A 326 -1.45 -8.25 -27.73
CA ASP A 326 -1.18 -6.81 -27.93
C ASP A 326 -1.34 -6.44 -29.41
N THR A 327 -0.78 -7.27 -30.30
CA THR A 327 -0.88 -7.08 -31.75
C THR A 327 -2.34 -7.18 -32.23
N ALA A 328 -3.08 -8.17 -31.73
CA ALA A 328 -4.50 -8.34 -32.06
C ALA A 328 -5.36 -7.18 -31.53
N ALA A 329 -5.12 -6.71 -30.29
CA ALA A 329 -5.80 -5.55 -29.74
C ALA A 329 -5.51 -4.28 -30.55
N ASN A 330 -4.25 -4.06 -30.94
CA ASN A 330 -3.86 -2.95 -31.82
C ASN A 330 -4.59 -2.99 -33.16
N ILE A 331 -4.67 -4.17 -33.79
CA ILE A 331 -5.42 -4.35 -35.05
C ILE A 331 -6.89 -3.96 -34.83
N MET A 332 -7.53 -4.48 -33.78
CA MET A 332 -8.94 -4.19 -33.49
C MET A 332 -9.18 -2.69 -33.27
N ASP A 333 -8.36 -2.05 -32.45
CA ASP A 333 -8.45 -0.61 -32.15
C ASP A 333 -8.25 0.25 -33.43
N SER A 334 -7.24 -0.06 -34.26
CA SER A 334 -7.01 0.65 -35.54
C SER A 334 -8.19 0.53 -36.52
N TYR A 335 -8.98 -0.55 -36.44
CA TYR A 335 -10.19 -0.72 -37.24
C TYR A 335 -11.48 -0.25 -36.54
N GLY A 336 -11.37 0.39 -35.37
CA GLY A 336 -12.51 0.87 -34.57
C GLY A 336 -13.43 -0.25 -34.08
N ILE A 337 -12.83 -1.41 -33.75
CA ILE A 337 -13.53 -2.56 -33.18
C ILE A 337 -13.30 -2.54 -31.67
N ASP A 338 -14.37 -2.40 -30.90
CA ASP A 338 -14.34 -2.54 -29.44
C ASP A 338 -14.62 -3.98 -29.02
N ILE A 339 -14.05 -4.39 -27.88
CA ILE A 339 -14.48 -5.57 -27.14
C ILE A 339 -15.37 -5.11 -26.00
N ILE A 340 -16.61 -5.61 -25.98
CA ILE A 340 -17.65 -5.21 -25.05
C ILE A 340 -17.73 -6.14 -23.84
N ALA A 341 -17.49 -7.43 -24.06
CA ALA A 341 -17.54 -8.43 -23.01
C ALA A 341 -16.89 -9.73 -23.46
N VAL A 342 -16.52 -10.55 -22.48
CA VAL A 342 -16.09 -11.94 -22.69
C VAL A 342 -16.98 -12.84 -21.85
N THR A 343 -17.46 -13.95 -22.39
CA THR A 343 -18.17 -14.98 -21.61
C THR A 343 -17.38 -16.28 -21.55
N VAL A 344 -17.48 -16.97 -20.43
CA VAL A 344 -17.00 -18.34 -20.22
C VAL A 344 -18.23 -19.19 -19.90
N ASP A 345 -18.62 -20.01 -20.87
CA ASP A 345 -19.97 -20.55 -20.97
C ASP A 345 -20.07 -21.96 -20.35
N SER A 346 -19.19 -22.88 -20.73
CA SER A 346 -19.23 -24.27 -20.28
C SER A 346 -17.86 -24.94 -20.30
N TYR A 347 -17.77 -26.13 -19.69
CA TYR A 347 -16.60 -27.00 -19.77
C TYR A 347 -17.03 -28.36 -20.33
N GLU A 348 -16.55 -28.69 -21.52
CA GLU A 348 -16.93 -29.92 -22.22
C GLU A 348 -15.69 -30.55 -22.86
N ALA A 349 -15.60 -31.88 -22.84
CA ALA A 349 -14.51 -32.63 -23.48
C ALA A 349 -13.09 -32.15 -23.08
N GLY A 350 -12.91 -31.66 -21.86
CA GLY A 350 -11.60 -31.29 -21.31
C GLY A 350 -11.17 -29.84 -21.52
N TYR A 351 -12.02 -28.98 -22.10
CA TYR A 351 -11.70 -27.57 -22.33
C TYR A 351 -12.89 -26.65 -22.06
N PHE A 352 -12.58 -25.39 -21.75
CA PHE A 352 -13.58 -24.34 -21.56
C PHE A 352 -14.01 -23.74 -22.90
N LYS A 353 -15.30 -23.43 -23.04
CA LYS A 353 -15.89 -22.70 -24.17
C LYS A 353 -16.27 -21.29 -23.75
N GLY A 354 -16.17 -20.34 -24.67
CA GLY A 354 -16.49 -18.94 -24.39
C GLY A 354 -16.62 -18.10 -25.65
N ARG A 355 -17.04 -16.85 -25.47
CA ARG A 355 -17.27 -15.92 -26.57
C ARG A 355 -16.67 -14.55 -26.28
N ILE A 356 -16.23 -13.86 -27.32
CA ILE A 356 -15.86 -12.45 -27.29
C ILE A 356 -16.97 -11.68 -28.00
N PHE A 357 -17.50 -10.65 -27.35
CA PHE A 357 -18.48 -9.75 -27.93
C PHE A 357 -17.76 -8.50 -28.43
N THR A 358 -17.85 -8.24 -29.73
CA THR A 358 -17.22 -7.07 -30.36
C THR A 358 -18.25 -6.13 -30.95
N PHE A 359 -17.94 -4.84 -30.94
CA PHE A 359 -18.83 -3.80 -31.44
C PHE A 359 -18.10 -2.86 -32.40
N LYS A 360 -18.72 -2.60 -33.56
CA LYS A 360 -18.23 -1.64 -34.55
C LYS A 360 -19.38 -1.00 -35.31
N GLY A 361 -19.43 0.33 -35.33
CA GLY A 361 -20.37 1.09 -36.17
C GLY A 361 -21.85 0.69 -35.99
N GLY A 362 -22.29 0.41 -34.76
CA GLY A 362 -23.67 -0.01 -34.47
C GLY A 362 -23.93 -1.52 -34.60
N LYS A 363 -22.94 -2.31 -35.03
CA LYS A 363 -23.06 -3.76 -35.21
C LYS A 363 -22.35 -4.51 -34.09
N LEU A 364 -23.10 -5.37 -33.40
CA LEU A 364 -22.60 -6.33 -32.43
C LEU A 364 -22.30 -7.67 -33.11
N ALA A 365 -21.16 -8.27 -32.78
CA ALA A 365 -20.81 -9.62 -33.19
C ALA A 365 -20.39 -10.45 -31.97
N SER A 366 -20.82 -11.71 -31.90
CA SER A 366 -20.32 -12.69 -30.95
C SER A 366 -19.39 -13.65 -31.67
N ILE A 367 -18.14 -13.76 -31.21
CA ILE A 367 -17.11 -14.59 -31.81
C ILE A 367 -16.82 -15.74 -30.85
N ASP A 368 -16.90 -16.98 -31.35
CA ASP A 368 -16.47 -18.15 -30.60
C ASP A 368 -14.95 -18.06 -30.35
N ALA A 369 -14.55 -18.19 -29.09
CA ALA A 369 -13.17 -17.95 -28.69
C ALA A 369 -12.75 -18.90 -27.58
N LYS A 370 -11.48 -19.29 -27.61
CA LYS A 370 -10.86 -19.93 -26.46
C LYS A 370 -10.90 -18.94 -25.29
N PRO A 371 -11.50 -19.28 -24.13
CA PRO A 371 -11.71 -18.33 -23.03
C PRO A 371 -10.46 -17.59 -22.57
N SER A 372 -9.30 -18.25 -22.57
CA SER A 372 -8.03 -17.62 -22.20
C SER A 372 -7.61 -16.49 -23.15
N ASP A 373 -7.85 -16.65 -24.45
CA ASP A 373 -7.55 -15.62 -25.45
C ASP A 373 -8.57 -14.49 -25.38
N GLY A 374 -9.83 -14.83 -25.15
CA GLY A 374 -10.90 -13.87 -24.90
C GLY A 374 -10.60 -13.00 -23.68
N VAL A 375 -10.25 -13.62 -22.55
CA VAL A 375 -9.89 -12.92 -21.31
C VAL A 375 -8.65 -12.04 -21.51
N ALA A 376 -7.61 -12.53 -22.21
CA ALA A 376 -6.43 -11.73 -22.51
C ALA A 376 -6.75 -10.49 -23.35
N LEU A 377 -7.59 -10.64 -24.38
CA LEU A 377 -8.02 -9.52 -25.21
C LEU A 377 -8.95 -8.57 -24.44
N GLY A 378 -9.99 -9.09 -23.78
CA GLY A 378 -10.94 -8.31 -22.97
C GLY A 378 -10.24 -7.49 -21.90
N ALA A 379 -9.21 -8.03 -21.24
CA ALA A 379 -8.42 -7.31 -20.25
C ALA A 379 -7.78 -6.03 -20.83
N ARG A 380 -7.33 -6.04 -22.09
CA ARG A 380 -6.73 -4.86 -22.76
C ARG A 380 -7.76 -3.78 -23.13
N PHE A 381 -9.01 -4.17 -23.33
CA PHE A 381 -10.12 -3.26 -23.61
C PHE A 381 -10.88 -2.87 -22.32
N GLY A 382 -10.44 -3.35 -21.16
CA GLY A 382 -11.14 -3.13 -19.88
C GLY A 382 -12.54 -3.76 -19.84
N SER A 383 -12.79 -4.78 -20.67
CA SER A 383 -14.12 -5.38 -20.82
C SER A 383 -14.42 -6.37 -19.68
N PRO A 384 -15.68 -6.42 -19.20
CA PRO A 384 -16.07 -7.39 -18.19
C PRO A 384 -15.99 -8.84 -18.70
N VAL A 385 -15.59 -9.75 -17.80
CA VAL A 385 -15.63 -11.19 -18.01
C VAL A 385 -16.81 -11.77 -17.23
N TYR A 386 -17.65 -12.54 -17.92
CA TYR A 386 -18.81 -13.21 -17.35
C TYR A 386 -18.58 -14.72 -17.35
N VAL A 387 -18.98 -15.38 -16.27
CA VAL A 387 -18.93 -16.84 -16.12
C VAL A 387 -20.33 -17.35 -15.89
N SER A 388 -20.72 -18.42 -16.59
CA SER A 388 -22.05 -18.99 -16.39
C SER A 388 -22.21 -19.58 -14.99
N ASP A 389 -23.38 -19.41 -14.40
CA ASP A 389 -23.71 -19.95 -13.08
C ASP A 389 -23.67 -21.49 -13.07
N ALA A 390 -23.95 -22.11 -14.22
CA ALA A 390 -23.83 -23.56 -14.41
C ALA A 390 -22.36 -24.00 -14.31
N LEU A 391 -21.45 -23.29 -14.96
CA LEU A 391 -20.02 -23.58 -14.91
C LEU A 391 -19.45 -23.35 -13.50
N LEU A 392 -19.88 -22.30 -12.80
CA LEU A 392 -19.53 -22.06 -11.40
C LEU A 392 -19.97 -23.21 -10.50
N LYS A 393 -21.17 -23.77 -10.71
CA LYS A 393 -21.64 -24.94 -9.94
C LYS A 393 -20.88 -26.21 -10.26
N GLU A 394 -20.45 -26.39 -11.51
CA GLU A 394 -19.76 -27.60 -11.96
C GLU A 394 -18.27 -27.62 -11.62
N LYS A 395 -17.57 -26.49 -11.81
CA LYS A 395 -16.11 -26.38 -11.72
C LYS A 395 -15.61 -25.42 -10.65
N GLY A 396 -16.53 -24.72 -9.98
CA GLY A 396 -16.17 -23.80 -8.92
C GLY A 396 -15.59 -24.50 -7.71
N VAL A 397 -14.50 -23.95 -7.18
CA VAL A 397 -13.91 -24.33 -5.90
C VAL A 397 -14.12 -23.20 -4.90
N ASN A 398 -14.25 -23.54 -3.61
CA ASN A 398 -14.31 -22.52 -2.57
C ASN A 398 -12.95 -21.83 -2.46
N SER A 399 -12.96 -20.50 -2.51
CA SER A 399 -11.79 -19.61 -2.52
C SER A 399 -11.97 -18.43 -1.56
N CYS A 400 -12.89 -18.59 -0.61
CA CYS A 400 -12.88 -18.01 0.72
C CYS A 400 -12.28 -19.07 1.68
#